data_AF-A0A8S9Z457-F1
#
_entry.id   AF-A0A8S9Z457-F1
#
_cell.length_a   1.000
_cell.length_b   1.000
_cell.length_c   1.000
_cell.angle_alpha   90.00
_cell.angle_beta   90.00
_cell.angle_gamma   90.00
#
_symmetry.space_group_name_H-M   'P 1'
#
loop_
_entity.id
_entity.type
_entity.pdbx_description
1 polymer ?
#
loop_
_entity_poly.entity_id
_entity_poly.type
_entity_poly.pdbx_seq_one_letter_code
_entity_poly.pdbx_strand_id
1 'polypeptide(L)'
;MPPKKQDVSKKAVEKQKQKVIEDKTFGLKNKKGGKQQKFIQHVQLQVTQGNKTAKELERLEREKQERKEEKKREKAELNELFKPVAELQKCAKGVDPKSVLCVFFKQGHCVKGDKCKFSHDLSIERKGEKRGIYVEETNTDGRMDDWDIEKLEEVVSKKHDETNKGLPPSTIICKYFLDAVENLKYGWFWECPNGKSCHYRHALPPGFVLKRDQKKMEEQKETISLDDLIEKEVSNDFECICLVSPPFLL
;
A
#
# COMPACT_ATOMS: atom_id res chain seq x y z
N MET A 1 -69.89 16.14 3.66
CA MET A 1 -68.46 16.14 3.33
C MET A 1 -68.27 15.53 1.94
N PRO A 2 -67.70 16.24 0.96
CA PRO A 2 -67.46 15.70 -0.37
C PRO A 2 -66.25 14.74 -0.37
N PRO A 3 -66.29 13.60 -1.08
CA PRO A 3 -65.21 12.62 -1.05
C PRO A 3 -63.99 13.09 -1.85
N LYS A 4 -62.82 12.93 -1.21
CA LYS A 4 -61.49 13.26 -1.71
C LYS A 4 -61.14 12.30 -2.87
N LYS A 5 -60.94 12.82 -4.09
CA LYS A 5 -60.48 12.02 -5.24
C LYS A 5 -59.03 11.57 -5.00
N GLN A 6 -58.78 10.27 -5.04
CA GLN A 6 -57.44 9.68 -5.02
C GLN A 6 -56.80 9.80 -6.41
N ASP A 7 -55.62 10.42 -6.48
CA ASP A 7 -54.81 10.49 -7.69
C ASP A 7 -54.33 9.10 -8.11
N VAL A 8 -54.88 8.59 -9.22
CA VAL A 8 -54.45 7.32 -9.82
C VAL A 8 -53.06 7.51 -10.42
N SER A 9 -52.08 6.71 -9.97
CA SER A 9 -50.67 6.78 -10.39
C SER A 9 -50.48 6.80 -11.92
N LYS A 10 -49.60 7.68 -12.44
CA LYS A 10 -49.26 7.83 -13.86
C LYS A 10 -48.93 6.49 -14.55
N LYS A 11 -48.31 5.57 -13.80
CA LYS A 11 -47.93 4.23 -14.28
C LYS A 11 -49.14 3.31 -14.50
N ALA A 12 -50.21 3.48 -13.72
CA ALA A 12 -51.45 2.74 -13.88
C ALA A 12 -52.27 3.24 -15.08
N VAL A 13 -52.28 4.56 -15.30
CA VAL A 13 -52.94 5.19 -16.47
C VAL A 13 -52.27 4.77 -17.79
N GLU A 14 -50.95 4.67 -17.80
CA GLU A 14 -50.19 4.26 -19.00
C GLU A 14 -50.38 2.76 -19.33
N LYS A 15 -50.44 1.91 -18.30
CA LYS A 15 -50.77 0.47 -18.44
C LYS A 15 -52.21 0.25 -18.95
N GLN A 16 -53.17 1.08 -18.53
CA GLN A 16 -54.54 1.03 -19.07
C GLN A 16 -54.59 1.45 -20.54
N LYS A 17 -53.85 2.49 -20.95
CA LYS A 17 -53.74 2.88 -22.36
C LYS A 17 -53.13 1.79 -23.24
N GLN A 18 -52.10 1.10 -22.76
CA GLN A 18 -51.50 -0.04 -23.45
C GLN A 18 -52.50 -1.19 -23.63
N LYS A 19 -53.28 -1.54 -22.60
CA LYS A 19 -54.34 -2.55 -22.71
C LYS A 19 -55.42 -2.18 -23.75
N VAL A 20 -55.83 -0.91 -23.80
CA VAL A 20 -56.81 -0.42 -24.80
C VAL A 20 -56.25 -0.47 -26.21
N ILE A 21 -54.96 -0.17 -26.39
CA ILE A 21 -54.28 -0.34 -27.69
C ILE A 21 -54.23 -1.83 -28.04
N GLU A 22 -53.85 -2.68 -27.10
CA GLU A 22 -53.71 -4.12 -27.33
C GLU A 22 -55.02 -4.79 -27.75
N ASP A 23 -56.12 -4.38 -27.15
CA ASP A 23 -57.49 -4.85 -27.42
C ASP A 23 -58.02 -4.34 -28.77
N LYS A 24 -57.88 -3.04 -29.06
CA LYS A 24 -58.31 -2.46 -30.36
C LYS A 24 -57.46 -2.89 -31.55
N THR A 25 -56.23 -3.32 -31.29
CA THR A 25 -55.32 -3.84 -32.32
C THR A 25 -55.25 -5.37 -32.32
N PHE A 26 -56.06 -6.05 -31.50
CA PHE A 26 -56.10 -7.51 -31.40
C PHE A 26 -56.57 -8.12 -32.74
N GLY A 27 -55.86 -9.13 -33.23
CA GLY A 27 -56.16 -9.80 -34.52
C GLY A 27 -55.58 -9.14 -35.78
N LEU A 28 -55.19 -7.86 -35.76
CA LEU A 28 -54.56 -7.17 -36.90
C LEU A 28 -53.02 -7.21 -36.87
N LYS A 29 -52.41 -7.53 -35.73
CA LYS A 29 -50.94 -7.56 -35.51
C LYS A 29 -50.20 -8.61 -36.35
N ASN A 30 -50.87 -9.70 -36.76
CA ASN A 30 -50.27 -10.80 -37.52
C ASN A 30 -50.35 -10.63 -39.04
N LYS A 31 -51.00 -9.58 -39.56
CA LYS A 31 -51.05 -9.27 -41.00
C LYS A 31 -50.10 -8.11 -41.31
N LYS A 32 -48.98 -8.40 -41.99
CA LYS A 32 -47.95 -7.43 -42.40
C LYS A 32 -48.37 -6.47 -43.54
N GLY A 33 -49.67 -6.30 -43.79
CA GLY A 33 -50.16 -5.44 -44.86
C GLY A 33 -50.01 -3.96 -44.51
N GLY A 34 -49.50 -3.15 -45.45
CA GLY A 34 -49.26 -1.71 -45.23
C GLY A 34 -50.51 -0.91 -44.86
N LYS A 35 -51.71 -1.36 -45.28
CA LYS A 35 -53.00 -0.75 -44.88
C LYS A 35 -53.33 -1.04 -43.41
N GLN A 36 -53.08 -2.26 -42.92
CA GLN A 36 -53.28 -2.61 -41.52
C GLN A 36 -52.27 -1.90 -40.60
N GLN A 37 -51.02 -1.74 -41.03
CA GLN A 37 -50.01 -0.99 -40.26
C GLN A 37 -50.39 0.48 -40.06
N LYS A 38 -50.89 1.15 -41.10
CA LYS A 38 -51.40 2.54 -40.99
C LYS A 38 -52.59 2.64 -40.03
N PHE A 39 -53.48 1.66 -40.02
CA PHE A 39 -54.61 1.61 -39.08
C PHE A 39 -54.14 1.43 -37.63
N ILE A 40 -53.18 0.52 -37.38
CA ILE A 40 -52.58 0.33 -36.05
C ILE A 40 -51.92 1.64 -35.57
N GLN A 41 -51.19 2.32 -36.44
CA GLN A 41 -50.53 3.59 -36.12
C GLN A 41 -51.55 4.70 -35.79
N HIS A 42 -52.66 4.77 -36.54
CA HIS A 42 -53.74 5.72 -36.28
C HIS A 42 -54.45 5.47 -34.95
N VAL A 43 -54.77 4.20 -34.63
CA VAL A 43 -55.38 3.82 -33.35
C VAL A 43 -54.44 4.10 -32.17
N GLN A 44 -53.15 3.84 -32.33
CA GLN A 44 -52.14 4.11 -31.30
C GLN A 44 -52.00 5.62 -31.04
N LEU A 45 -51.98 6.44 -32.09
CA LEU A 45 -52.00 7.91 -31.98
C LEU A 45 -53.27 8.40 -31.27
N GLN A 46 -54.44 7.88 -31.64
CA GLN A 46 -55.72 8.27 -31.05
C GLN A 46 -55.80 7.97 -29.54
N VAL A 47 -55.26 6.83 -29.09
CA VAL A 47 -55.29 6.43 -27.67
C VAL A 47 -54.18 7.10 -26.84
N THR A 48 -53.00 7.33 -27.44
CA THR A 48 -51.87 7.95 -26.72
C THR A 48 -51.99 9.46 -26.62
N GLN A 49 -52.37 10.13 -27.72
CA GLN A 49 -52.44 11.57 -27.80
C GLN A 49 -53.81 12.11 -27.35
N GLY A 50 -54.90 11.36 -27.53
CA GLY A 50 -56.26 11.84 -27.25
C GLY A 50 -56.60 13.13 -28.02
N ASN A 51 -57.76 13.74 -27.77
CA ASN A 51 -58.15 15.05 -28.31
C ASN A 51 -57.37 16.20 -27.65
N LYS A 52 -56.05 16.08 -27.54
CA LYS A 52 -55.20 17.19 -27.12
C LYS A 52 -55.02 18.12 -28.31
N THR A 53 -55.39 19.37 -28.12
CA THR A 53 -55.20 20.41 -29.14
C THR A 53 -53.70 20.56 -29.44
N ALA A 54 -53.34 20.94 -30.68
CA ALA A 54 -51.94 21.12 -31.08
C ALA A 54 -51.16 22.03 -30.11
N LYS A 55 -51.84 23.05 -29.58
CA LYS A 55 -51.34 23.99 -28.57
C LYS A 55 -50.99 23.35 -27.22
N GLU A 56 -51.70 22.29 -26.82
CA GLU A 56 -51.44 21.54 -25.57
C GLU A 56 -50.20 20.64 -25.71
N LEU A 57 -49.97 20.09 -26.90
CA LEU A 57 -48.82 19.22 -27.19
C LEU A 57 -47.51 20.03 -27.20
N GLU A 58 -47.51 21.19 -27.84
CA GLU A 58 -46.36 22.10 -27.89
C GLU A 58 -45.99 22.62 -26.49
N ARG A 59 -47.00 22.88 -25.63
CA ARG A 59 -46.78 23.23 -24.22
C ARG A 59 -46.07 22.12 -23.44
N LEU A 60 -46.48 20.87 -23.62
CA LEU A 60 -45.89 19.72 -22.93
C LEU A 60 -44.47 19.40 -23.41
N GLU A 61 -44.17 19.61 -24.69
CA GLU A 61 -42.81 19.46 -25.22
C GLU A 61 -41.88 20.55 -24.68
N ARG A 62 -42.34 21.80 -24.64
CA ARG A 62 -41.59 22.91 -24.04
C ARG A 62 -41.31 22.68 -22.56
N GLU A 63 -42.31 22.27 -21.77
CA GLU A 63 -42.16 21.94 -20.35
C GLU A 63 -41.18 20.77 -20.12
N LYS A 64 -41.19 19.77 -21.01
CA LYS A 64 -40.25 18.63 -20.95
C LYS A 64 -38.82 19.04 -21.31
N GLN A 65 -38.67 20.00 -22.21
CA GLN A 65 -37.39 20.53 -22.66
C GLN A 65 -36.77 21.44 -21.60
N GLU A 66 -37.56 22.35 -21.03
CA GLU A 66 -37.21 23.18 -19.87
C GLU A 66 -36.79 22.30 -18.67
N ARG A 67 -37.56 21.26 -18.34
CA ARG A 67 -37.20 20.34 -17.24
C ARG A 67 -35.95 19.50 -17.51
N LYS A 68 -35.60 19.23 -18.77
CA LYS A 68 -34.33 18.56 -19.12
C LYS A 68 -33.15 19.51 -19.02
N GLU A 69 -33.35 20.76 -19.42
CA GLU A 69 -32.34 21.81 -19.38
C GLU A 69 -32.04 22.26 -17.95
N GLU A 70 -33.07 22.40 -17.12
CA GLU A 70 -32.95 22.64 -15.68
C GLU A 70 -32.16 21.53 -14.99
N LYS A 71 -32.49 20.25 -15.24
CA LYS A 71 -31.73 19.11 -14.69
C LYS A 71 -30.28 19.06 -15.19
N LYS A 72 -30.05 19.45 -16.45
CA LYS A 72 -28.70 19.51 -17.02
C LYS A 72 -27.91 20.64 -16.36
N ARG A 73 -28.55 21.79 -16.12
CA ARG A 73 -27.98 22.95 -15.43
C ARG A 73 -27.68 22.66 -13.97
N GLU A 74 -28.63 22.07 -13.23
CA GLU A 74 -28.44 21.63 -11.84
C GLU A 74 -27.28 20.63 -11.73
N LYS A 75 -27.17 19.68 -12.66
CA LYS A 75 -26.05 18.73 -12.70
C LYS A 75 -24.71 19.40 -13.04
N ALA A 76 -24.73 20.45 -13.87
CA ALA A 76 -23.54 21.24 -14.19
C ALA A 76 -23.11 22.10 -13.00
N GLU A 77 -24.05 22.76 -12.31
CA GLU A 77 -23.80 23.53 -11.09
C GLU A 77 -23.28 22.64 -9.95
N LEU A 78 -23.82 21.43 -9.77
CA LEU A 78 -23.24 20.45 -8.84
C LEU A 78 -21.81 20.07 -9.23
N ASN A 79 -21.54 19.83 -10.52
CA ASN A 79 -20.21 19.46 -10.99
C ASN A 79 -19.21 20.63 -10.86
N GLU A 80 -19.66 21.88 -10.94
CA GLU A 80 -18.82 23.06 -10.69
C GLU A 80 -18.58 23.28 -9.19
N LEU A 81 -19.57 23.06 -8.34
CA LEU A 81 -19.42 23.17 -6.89
C LEU A 81 -18.51 22.08 -6.31
N PHE A 82 -18.61 20.86 -6.83
CA PHE A 82 -17.78 19.73 -6.43
C PHE A 82 -16.53 19.56 -7.27
N LYS A 83 -16.13 20.56 -8.09
CA LYS A 83 -14.83 20.51 -8.76
C LYS A 83 -13.76 20.41 -7.67
N PRO A 84 -13.05 19.27 -7.55
CA PRO A 84 -11.98 19.18 -6.58
C PRO A 84 -10.97 20.27 -6.94
N VAL A 85 -10.59 21.07 -5.94
CA VAL A 85 -9.56 22.10 -6.05
C VAL A 85 -8.33 21.44 -6.64
N ALA A 86 -8.20 21.60 -7.96
CA ALA A 86 -7.15 21.02 -8.77
C ALA A 86 -5.91 21.88 -8.59
N GLU A 87 -5.37 21.88 -7.38
CA GLU A 87 -4.00 22.28 -7.17
C GLU A 87 -3.17 21.21 -7.86
N LEU A 88 -2.80 21.48 -9.13
CA LEU A 88 -2.05 20.54 -9.96
C LEU A 88 -0.84 20.08 -9.15
N GLN A 89 -0.80 18.79 -8.82
CA GLN A 89 0.32 18.18 -8.11
C GLN A 89 1.59 18.38 -8.95
N LYS A 90 2.38 19.40 -8.60
CA LYS A 90 3.66 19.70 -9.23
C LYS A 90 4.66 18.69 -8.68
N CYS A 91 5.00 17.70 -9.49
CA CYS A 91 6.07 16.78 -9.17
C CYS A 91 7.39 17.56 -9.08
N ALA A 92 8.13 17.41 -7.99
CA ALA A 92 9.44 18.06 -7.82
C ALA A 92 10.43 17.55 -8.89
N LYS A 93 11.37 18.42 -9.30
CA LYS A 93 12.37 18.10 -10.32
C LYS A 93 13.28 16.98 -9.79
N GLY A 94 13.14 15.76 -10.34
CA GLY A 94 13.91 14.58 -9.95
C GLY A 94 13.09 13.36 -9.51
N VAL A 95 11.76 13.49 -9.34
CA VAL A 95 10.88 12.36 -9.03
C VAL A 95 10.11 11.93 -10.27
N ASP A 96 10.22 10.65 -10.64
CA ASP A 96 9.50 10.08 -11.76
C ASP A 96 7.99 10.25 -11.58
N PRO A 97 7.28 10.89 -12.52
CA PRO A 97 5.85 11.20 -12.37
C PRO A 97 4.98 9.96 -12.15
N LYS A 98 5.43 8.80 -12.63
CA LYS A 98 4.74 7.52 -12.50
C LYS A 98 4.95 6.83 -11.15
N SER A 99 5.86 7.33 -10.31
CA SER A 99 6.01 6.89 -8.92
C SER A 99 5.02 7.58 -7.97
N VAL A 100 4.30 8.59 -8.46
CA VAL A 100 3.38 9.41 -7.65
C VAL A 100 1.94 9.06 -8.02
N LEU A 101 1.08 8.84 -7.02
CA LEU A 101 -0.33 8.55 -7.22
C LEU A 101 -1.06 9.74 -7.82
N CYS A 102 -1.93 9.50 -8.81
CA CYS A 102 -2.75 10.52 -9.44
C CYS A 102 -3.84 11.00 -8.49
N VAL A 103 -3.84 12.30 -8.15
CA VAL A 103 -4.88 12.93 -7.31
C VAL A 103 -6.28 12.77 -7.92
N PHE A 104 -6.39 12.93 -9.23
CA PHE A 104 -7.65 12.75 -9.95
C PHE A 104 -8.12 11.30 -9.97
N PHE A 105 -7.20 10.33 -9.94
CA PHE A 105 -7.55 8.92 -9.83
C PHE A 105 -8.02 8.57 -8.42
N LYS A 106 -7.35 9.12 -7.40
CA LYS A 106 -7.80 9.01 -6.00
C LYS A 106 -9.21 9.57 -5.80
N GLN A 107 -9.57 10.62 -6.53
CA GLN A 107 -10.91 11.22 -6.54
C GLN A 107 -11.88 10.55 -7.53
N GLY A 108 -11.44 9.55 -8.31
CA GLY A 108 -12.28 8.85 -9.31
C GLY A 108 -12.66 9.67 -10.55
N HIS A 109 -12.00 10.80 -10.79
CA HIS A 109 -12.31 11.76 -11.87
C HIS A 109 -11.21 11.81 -12.95
N CYS A 110 -10.29 10.82 -12.97
CA CYS A 110 -9.21 10.80 -13.94
C CYS A 110 -9.70 10.40 -15.35
N VAL A 111 -9.75 11.37 -16.27
CA VAL A 111 -10.14 11.15 -17.68
C VAL A 111 -9.01 10.51 -18.51
N LYS A 112 -7.77 10.50 -17.99
CA LYS A 112 -6.58 10.07 -18.73
C LYS A 112 -6.34 8.56 -18.70
N GLY A 113 -7.03 7.82 -17.82
CA GLY A 113 -6.90 6.36 -17.74
C GLY A 113 -5.44 5.89 -17.65
N ASP A 114 -5.10 4.81 -18.33
CA ASP A 114 -3.75 4.20 -18.28
C ASP A 114 -2.63 5.06 -18.89
N LYS A 115 -3.00 6.10 -19.63
CA LYS A 115 -2.06 7.08 -20.22
C LYS A 115 -1.81 8.26 -19.28
N CYS A 116 -2.27 8.19 -18.03
CA CYS A 116 -2.03 9.23 -17.05
C CYS A 116 -0.53 9.37 -16.77
N LYS A 117 -0.07 10.62 -16.61
CA LYS A 117 1.31 10.95 -16.22
C LYS A 117 1.65 10.42 -14.81
N PHE A 118 0.63 10.23 -13.99
CA PHE A 118 0.72 9.77 -12.61
C PHE A 118 0.19 8.33 -12.48
N SER A 119 0.64 7.61 -11.45
CA SER A 119 0.22 6.24 -11.22
C SER A 119 -1.26 6.14 -10.83
N HIS A 120 -1.90 5.06 -11.27
CA HIS A 120 -3.25 4.64 -10.84
C HIS A 120 -3.19 3.46 -9.85
N ASP A 121 -2.01 3.13 -9.32
CA ASP A 121 -1.86 2.06 -8.34
C ASP A 121 -1.98 2.60 -6.90
N LEU A 122 -3.12 2.32 -6.27
CA LEU A 122 -3.43 2.66 -4.87
C LEU A 122 -2.42 2.07 -3.87
N SER A 123 -1.63 1.08 -4.28
CA SER A 123 -0.60 0.47 -3.42
C SER A 123 0.59 1.39 -3.16
N ILE A 124 0.79 2.42 -4.00
CA ILE A 124 1.91 3.36 -3.88
C ILE A 124 1.75 4.30 -2.67
N GLU A 125 0.53 4.68 -2.31
CA GLU A 125 0.27 5.59 -1.19
C GLU A 125 0.60 4.96 0.18
N ARG A 126 0.44 3.65 0.32
CA ARG A 126 0.71 2.92 1.57
C ARG A 126 2.20 2.90 1.99
N LYS A 127 3.13 3.24 1.09
CA LYS A 127 4.57 3.32 1.42
C LYS A 127 4.99 4.67 2.03
N GLY A 128 4.09 5.66 2.10
CA GLY A 128 4.44 7.04 2.46
C GLY A 128 3.81 7.58 3.75
N GLU A 129 2.91 6.85 4.41
CA GLU A 129 2.19 7.37 5.57
C GLU A 129 3.07 7.38 6.82
N LYS A 130 3.68 8.54 7.10
CA LYS A 130 4.33 8.82 8.38
C LYS A 130 3.25 8.83 9.46
N ARG A 131 3.40 7.92 10.43
CA ARG A 131 2.67 7.89 11.71
C ARG A 131 2.49 9.31 12.25
N GLY A 132 1.25 9.71 12.54
CA GLY A 132 0.91 11.07 12.92
C GLY A 132 1.58 11.51 14.23
N ILE A 133 2.10 12.73 14.24
CA ILE A 133 2.81 13.35 15.38
C ILE A 133 1.95 13.52 16.64
N TYR A 134 0.62 13.49 16.52
CA TYR A 134 -0.30 13.87 17.60
C TYR A 134 -1.36 12.81 17.90
N VAL A 135 -1.04 11.55 17.67
CA VAL A 135 -1.78 10.44 18.28
C VAL A 135 -0.80 9.77 19.22
N GLU A 136 -0.84 10.15 20.50
CA GLU A 136 -0.28 9.33 21.57
C GLU A 136 -1.14 8.06 21.65
N GLU A 137 -0.89 7.12 20.75
CA GLU A 137 -1.09 5.72 21.07
C GLU A 137 -0.19 5.48 22.28
N THR A 138 -0.80 5.17 23.41
CA THR A 138 -0.17 4.48 24.53
C THR A 138 0.35 3.13 24.02
N ASN A 139 1.41 3.18 23.23
CA ASN A 139 2.21 2.03 22.82
C ASN A 139 3.00 1.64 24.05
N THR A 140 2.49 0.62 24.73
CA THR A 140 3.11 -0.12 25.82
C THR A 140 4.28 -0.97 25.30
N ASP A 141 5.13 -0.40 24.46
CA ASP A 141 6.36 -1.00 23.96
C ASP A 141 7.35 0.14 23.79
N GLY A 142 8.21 0.28 24.79
CA GLY A 142 9.14 1.39 24.96
C GLY A 142 10.01 1.68 23.75
N ARG A 143 10.55 2.89 23.77
CA ARG A 143 11.65 3.36 22.92
C ARG A 143 12.77 2.29 22.88
N MET A 144 13.47 2.16 21.75
CA MET A 144 14.56 1.17 21.53
C MET A 144 15.57 1.04 22.70
N ASP A 145 15.74 2.11 23.48
CA ASP A 145 16.59 2.19 24.66
C ASP A 145 16.08 1.36 25.88
N ASP A 146 14.81 0.95 25.86
CA ASP A 146 14.11 0.19 26.91
C ASP A 146 13.94 -1.31 26.54
N TRP A 147 14.67 -1.78 25.52
CA TRP A 147 14.62 -3.19 25.13
C TRP A 147 15.62 -3.99 25.96
N ASP A 148 15.09 -4.89 26.79
CA ASP A 148 15.88 -5.90 27.49
C ASP A 148 16.61 -6.83 26.50
N ILE A 149 17.75 -7.38 26.94
CA ILE A 149 18.66 -8.22 26.15
C ILE A 149 17.91 -9.39 25.48
N GLU A 150 16.95 -10.01 26.17
CA GLU A 150 16.12 -11.09 25.63
C GLU A 150 15.25 -10.65 24.44
N LYS A 151 14.67 -9.44 24.50
CA LYS A 151 13.86 -8.87 23.42
C LYS A 151 14.73 -8.51 22.22
N LEU A 152 15.98 -8.10 22.45
CA LEU A 152 16.98 -7.91 21.41
C LEU A 152 17.33 -9.23 20.70
N GLU A 153 17.59 -10.29 21.47
CA GLU A 153 17.91 -11.63 20.94
C GLU A 153 16.76 -12.24 20.13
N GLU A 154 15.51 -12.02 20.56
CA GLU A 154 14.32 -12.48 19.85
C GLU A 154 14.15 -11.76 18.49
N VAL A 155 14.36 -10.43 18.46
CA VAL A 155 14.27 -9.64 17.22
C VAL A 155 15.41 -9.98 16.26
N VAL A 156 16.61 -10.24 16.77
CA VAL A 156 17.76 -10.69 15.98
C VAL A 156 17.49 -12.07 15.37
N SER A 157 17.00 -13.02 16.17
CA SER A 157 16.62 -14.37 15.68
C SER A 157 15.56 -14.28 14.57
N LYS A 158 14.46 -13.54 14.80
CA LYS A 158 13.40 -13.33 13.80
C LYS A 158 13.90 -12.70 12.50
N LYS A 159 14.82 -11.73 12.56
CA LYS A 159 15.40 -11.12 11.34
C LYS A 159 16.34 -12.06 10.59
N HIS A 160 17.08 -12.92 11.30
CA HIS A 160 17.91 -13.95 10.69
C HIS A 160 17.07 -15.11 10.11
N ASP A 161 15.93 -15.43 10.69
CA ASP A 161 14.98 -16.41 10.15
C ASP A 161 14.28 -15.90 8.88
N GLU A 162 13.91 -14.63 8.83
CA GLU A 162 13.27 -14.02 7.65
C GLU A 162 14.21 -13.88 6.45
N THR A 163 15.50 -13.65 6.68
CA THR A 163 16.52 -13.59 5.61
C THR A 163 16.95 -14.97 5.10
N ASN A 164 16.68 -16.05 5.86
CA ASN A 164 16.95 -17.44 5.47
C ASN A 164 15.70 -18.20 4.99
N LYS A 165 14.62 -17.50 4.61
CA LYS A 165 13.46 -18.10 3.94
C LYS A 165 13.81 -18.48 2.48
N GLY A 166 14.53 -19.58 2.33
CA GLY A 166 14.80 -20.17 1.03
C GLY A 166 15.21 -21.63 1.10
N LEU A 167 16.21 -21.96 1.91
CA LEU A 167 16.66 -23.33 2.18
C LEU A 167 17.36 -23.36 3.53
N PRO A 168 17.34 -24.47 4.28
CA PRO A 168 18.11 -24.57 5.51
C PRO A 168 19.56 -24.25 5.18
N PRO A 169 20.24 -23.32 5.90
CA PRO A 169 21.67 -23.17 5.74
C PRO A 169 22.26 -24.53 6.05
N SER A 170 22.84 -25.17 5.03
CA SER A 170 23.51 -26.45 5.25
C SER A 170 24.56 -26.22 6.34
N THR A 171 24.66 -27.14 7.32
CA THR A 171 25.68 -27.11 8.39
C THR A 171 27.11 -27.04 7.83
N ILE A 172 27.25 -27.27 6.52
CA ILE A 172 28.46 -27.20 5.74
C ILE A 172 28.85 -25.73 5.48
N ILE A 173 30.09 -25.42 5.85
CA ILE A 173 30.72 -24.11 5.64
C ILE A 173 31.07 -23.94 4.17
N CYS A 174 30.89 -22.73 3.62
CA CYS A 174 31.25 -22.43 2.24
C CYS A 174 32.76 -22.61 2.00
N LYS A 175 33.13 -23.37 0.96
CA LYS A 175 34.54 -23.60 0.59
C LYS A 175 35.30 -22.30 0.31
N TYR A 176 34.67 -21.36 -0.41
CA TYR A 176 35.26 -20.06 -0.73
C TYR A 176 35.44 -19.18 0.51
N PHE A 177 34.59 -19.40 1.53
CA PHE A 177 34.73 -18.71 2.80
C PHE A 177 35.93 -19.25 3.60
N LEU A 178 36.10 -20.58 3.68
CA LEU A 178 37.30 -21.16 4.32
C LEU A 178 38.59 -20.64 3.67
N ASP A 179 38.65 -20.60 2.34
CA ASP A 179 39.81 -20.08 1.60
C ASP A 179 40.04 -18.57 1.85
N ALA A 180 38.98 -17.77 1.95
CA ALA A 180 39.09 -16.34 2.26
C ALA A 180 39.59 -16.09 3.69
N VAL A 181 39.13 -16.89 4.65
CA VAL A 181 39.55 -16.81 6.05
C VAL A 181 41.01 -17.29 6.21
N GLU A 182 41.39 -18.37 5.53
CA GLU A 182 42.79 -18.84 5.50
C GLU A 182 43.74 -17.82 4.86
N ASN A 183 43.27 -17.05 3.88
CA ASN A 183 44.06 -16.01 3.22
C ASN A 183 43.97 -14.62 3.88
N LEU A 184 43.27 -14.47 5.02
CA LEU A 184 43.05 -13.18 5.71
C LEU A 184 42.37 -12.11 4.82
N LYS A 185 41.70 -12.53 3.74
CA LYS A 185 40.98 -11.64 2.82
C LYS A 185 39.50 -11.51 3.18
N TYR A 186 39.10 -12.03 4.34
CA TYR A 186 37.77 -11.85 4.89
C TYR A 186 37.65 -10.44 5.50
N GLY A 187 36.56 -9.73 5.23
CA GLY A 187 36.41 -8.35 5.70
C GLY A 187 35.20 -7.65 5.10
N TRP A 188 35.10 -6.34 5.36
CA TRP A 188 33.94 -5.50 5.04
C TRP A 188 33.49 -5.51 3.57
N PHE A 189 34.39 -5.85 2.65
CA PHE A 189 34.10 -5.92 1.21
C PHE A 189 34.24 -7.33 0.62
N TRP A 190 34.32 -8.37 1.46
CA TRP A 190 34.40 -9.74 0.95
C TRP A 190 33.01 -10.25 0.57
N GLU A 191 32.79 -10.46 -0.72
CA GLU A 191 31.59 -11.11 -1.24
C GLU A 191 31.90 -12.54 -1.68
N CYS A 192 31.06 -13.48 -1.28
CA CYS A 192 31.18 -14.85 -1.77
C CYS A 192 30.97 -14.88 -3.30
N PRO A 193 31.80 -15.61 -4.06
CA PRO A 193 31.60 -15.80 -5.50
C PRO A 193 30.24 -16.41 -5.88
N ASN A 194 29.58 -17.10 -4.93
CA ASN A 194 28.23 -17.64 -5.07
C ASN A 194 27.12 -16.62 -4.71
N GLY A 195 27.50 -15.38 -4.37
CA GLY A 195 26.62 -14.27 -4.06
C GLY A 195 25.86 -14.40 -2.73
N LYS A 196 24.83 -13.56 -2.60
CA LYS A 196 23.92 -13.50 -1.42
C LYS A 196 23.00 -14.71 -1.30
N SER A 197 22.97 -15.58 -2.31
CA SER A 197 22.17 -16.82 -2.37
C SER A 197 23.02 -18.09 -2.17
N CYS A 198 24.19 -17.98 -1.55
CA CYS A 198 25.01 -19.15 -1.26
C CYS A 198 24.24 -20.12 -0.33
N HIS A 199 24.17 -21.40 -0.73
CA HIS A 199 23.55 -22.47 0.08
C HIS A 199 24.35 -22.87 1.33
N TYR A 200 25.59 -22.39 1.44
CA TYR A 200 26.54 -22.76 2.48
C TYR A 200 26.75 -21.61 3.45
N ARG A 201 27.01 -21.93 4.73
CA ARG A 201 27.17 -20.93 5.79
C ARG A 201 28.46 -20.12 5.62
N HIS A 202 28.35 -18.78 5.68
CA HIS A 202 29.48 -17.83 5.68
C HIS A 202 29.89 -17.40 7.09
N ALA A 203 29.95 -18.35 8.02
CA ALA A 203 30.37 -18.11 9.40
C ALA A 203 31.06 -19.35 9.95
N LEU A 204 32.17 -19.15 10.67
CA LEU A 204 32.82 -20.22 11.41
C LEU A 204 31.90 -20.68 12.55
N PRO A 205 31.78 -21.99 12.80
CA PRO A 205 31.15 -22.51 14.00
C PRO A 205 31.82 -21.94 15.28
N PRO A 206 31.05 -21.67 16.34
CA PRO A 206 31.61 -21.20 17.60
C PRO A 206 32.63 -22.22 18.14
N GLY A 207 33.85 -21.77 18.42
CA GLY A 207 34.95 -22.62 18.91
C GLY A 207 35.92 -23.16 17.84
N PHE A 208 35.70 -22.90 16.55
CA PHE A 208 36.67 -23.27 15.50
C PHE A 208 37.81 -22.26 15.43
N VAL A 209 38.98 -22.61 15.98
CA VAL A 209 40.19 -21.78 15.91
C VAL A 209 41.02 -22.21 14.69
N LEU A 210 41.39 -21.26 13.81
CA LEU A 210 42.22 -21.56 12.65
C LEU A 210 43.60 -22.05 13.08
N LYS A 211 44.16 -23.00 12.31
CA LYS A 211 45.51 -23.56 12.54
C LYS A 211 46.60 -22.48 12.63
N ARG A 212 46.48 -21.40 11.87
CA ARG A 212 47.43 -20.28 11.88
C ARG A 212 47.30 -19.40 13.13
N ASP A 213 46.09 -19.22 13.65
CA ASP A 213 45.84 -18.44 14.87
C ASP A 213 46.16 -19.23 16.14
N GLN A 214 45.94 -20.54 16.14
CA GLN A 214 46.43 -21.42 17.21
C GLN A 214 47.95 -21.31 17.35
N LYS A 215 48.68 -21.35 16.23
CA LYS A 215 50.14 -21.19 16.23
C LYS A 215 50.60 -19.82 16.72
N LYS A 216 49.92 -18.73 16.33
CA LYS A 216 50.22 -17.39 16.85
C LYS A 216 49.94 -17.26 18.34
N MET A 217 48.84 -17.86 18.83
CA MET A 217 48.51 -17.88 20.26
C MET A 217 49.52 -18.69 21.06
N GLU A 218 50.04 -19.79 20.50
CA GLU A 218 51.10 -20.60 21.10
C GLU A 218 52.44 -19.85 21.14
N GLU A 219 52.86 -19.23 20.03
CA GLU A 219 54.05 -18.36 19.97
C GLU A 219 53.92 -17.16 20.93
N GLN A 220 52.75 -16.52 21.04
CA GLN A 220 52.52 -15.42 21.97
C GLN A 220 52.50 -15.88 23.44
N LYS A 221 51.96 -17.06 23.74
CA LYS A 221 51.94 -17.65 25.09
C LYS A 221 53.34 -18.07 25.54
N GLU A 222 54.22 -18.44 24.62
CA GLU A 222 55.64 -18.69 24.91
C GLU A 222 56.43 -17.39 25.13
N THR A 223 56.01 -16.26 24.54
CA THR A 223 56.70 -14.96 24.74
C THR A 223 56.41 -14.29 26.08
N ILE A 224 55.38 -14.71 26.82
CA ILE A 224 55.15 -14.28 28.21
C ILE A 224 55.96 -15.22 29.11
N SER A 225 57.29 -15.05 29.10
CA SER A 225 58.23 -15.80 29.95
C SER A 225 57.91 -15.56 31.43
N LEU A 226 58.18 -16.53 32.30
CA LEU A 226 58.00 -16.45 33.76
C LEU A 226 58.51 -15.15 34.40
N ASP A 227 59.51 -14.51 33.78
CA ASP A 227 60.07 -13.22 34.20
C ASP A 227 59.05 -12.06 34.15
N ASP A 228 58.15 -12.02 33.16
CA ASP A 228 57.13 -10.96 32.99
C ASP A 228 55.99 -11.08 34.03
N LEU A 229 55.79 -12.30 34.55
CA LEU A 229 54.87 -12.57 35.65
C LEU A 229 55.50 -12.17 37.00
N ILE A 230 56.80 -12.43 37.19
CA ILE A 230 57.55 -11.99 38.36
C ILE A 230 57.64 -10.46 38.41
N GLU A 231 57.92 -9.77 37.31
CA GLU A 231 57.97 -8.30 37.28
C GLU A 231 56.63 -7.64 37.60
N LYS A 232 55.50 -8.27 37.22
CA LYS A 232 54.15 -7.80 37.58
C LYS A 232 53.84 -7.98 39.05
N GLU A 233 54.17 -9.14 39.63
CA GLU A 233 53.98 -9.40 41.06
C GLU A 233 54.85 -8.43 41.87
N VAL A 234 56.12 -8.26 41.50
CA VAL A 234 57.06 -7.36 42.17
C VAL A 234 56.64 -5.89 42.01
N SER A 235 56.11 -5.49 40.85
CA SER A 235 55.58 -4.12 40.66
C SER A 235 54.34 -3.84 41.50
N ASN A 236 53.41 -4.80 41.59
CA ASN A 236 52.21 -4.68 42.45
C ASN A 236 52.57 -4.68 43.94
N ASP A 237 53.55 -5.50 44.34
CA ASP A 237 54.03 -5.55 45.73
C ASP A 237 54.79 -4.27 46.12
N PHE A 238 55.52 -3.64 45.19
CA PHE A 238 56.22 -2.37 45.46
C PHE A 238 55.26 -1.18 45.63
N GLU A 239 54.14 -1.14 44.89
CA GLU A 239 53.10 -0.13 45.07
C GLU A 239 52.37 -0.27 46.41
N CYS A 240 52.22 -1.49 46.94
CA CYS A 240 51.59 -1.71 48.24
C CYS A 240 52.47 -1.29 49.43
N ILE A 241 53.80 -1.40 49.33
CA ILE A 241 54.70 -1.06 50.45
C ILE A 241 54.78 0.45 50.68
N CYS A 242 54.61 1.28 49.65
CA CYS A 242 54.71 2.74 49.76
C CYS A 242 53.52 3.40 50.49
N LEU A 243 52.38 2.69 50.63
CA LEU A 243 51.14 3.24 51.22
C LEU A 243 50.97 2.92 52.71
N VAL A 244 51.89 2.18 53.34
CA VAL A 244 51.79 1.76 54.76
C VAL A 244 52.97 2.27 55.61
N SER A 245 53.38 3.53 55.44
CA SER A 245 54.20 4.23 56.45
C SER A 245 53.46 5.46 56.99
N PRO A 246 52.83 5.37 58.18
CA PRO A 246 52.26 6.54 58.84
C PRO A 246 53.39 7.48 59.31
N PRO A 247 53.24 8.81 59.14
CA PRO A 247 54.22 9.75 59.69
C PRO A 247 54.18 9.70 61.22
N PHE A 248 55.30 9.27 61.79
CA PHE A 248 55.57 9.27 63.22
C PHE A 248 55.48 10.71 63.75
N LEU A 249 54.47 10.99 64.59
CA LEU A 249 54.37 12.22 65.38
C LEU A 249 55.25 12.07 66.62
N LEU A 250 56.28 12.90 66.74
CA LEU A 250 56.93 13.30 67.99
C LEU A 250 57.47 14.72 67.84
#